data_AF-A0A1V6GTG8-F1
#
_entry.id   AF-A0A1V6GTG8-F1
#
_cell.length_a   1.000
_cell.length_b   1.000
_cell.length_c   1.000
_cell.angle_alpha   90.00
_cell.angle_beta   90.00
_cell.angle_gamma   90.00
#
_symmetry.space_group_name_H-M   'P 1'
#
loop_
_entity.id
_entity.type
_entity.pdbx_description
1 polymer ?
#
loop_
_entity_poly.entity_id
_entity_poly.type
_entity_poly.pdbx_seq_one_letter_code
_entity_poly.pdbx_strand_id
1 'polypeptide(L)'
;MGGEQASESARVAEGPEEGVCPCNTPPSTIHECIQDTEIIQYGKPDQILLKAGIDSIYLGYVVDEPKEGFYKQIKELKLNAQAVNGSIDIFMTFDIEDPDACMNFKLEPKGRRNYPYLLWNEAYTVMVFGEGKTGFNPRVYVEIRSAWIQEVGDHKARIYIEKLIEAKIGSINKSRSGVSRLDVYADILLDESKFTDEIEKKLRCKSRKTYLVKDAGVLETLYVGEKKAPVQCRMYDKGREREKAWALQEYLNTVNLGAIPEGKKIIRVEFQIRRPFLSEHKLKGTEQLPGSATIAWEYLTTEWLRVVKKKSKTNAAREENEDWWCVVQEAIGHKDFEIYKKDHKKKTHINLKIAINKIVESAAQFLAKAIVSRIPSCSDLPDHEITLQKAFDVWGDTLAMMNFTEDHDVDGDFRKQVKEEIRKLIGNRKVINVREIPE
;
A
#
# COMPACT_ATOMS: atom_id res chain seq x y z
N MET A 1 -2.23 -6.46 -72.30
CA MET A 1 -2.21 -7.92 -72.59
C MET A 1 -0.87 -8.22 -73.22
N GLY A 2 0.06 -8.74 -72.43
CA GLY A 2 1.40 -9.15 -72.84
C GLY A 2 1.86 -10.17 -71.81
N GLY A 3 1.89 -11.44 -72.22
CA GLY A 3 2.18 -12.57 -71.36
C GLY A 3 3.68 -12.83 -71.28
N GLU A 4 4.16 -13.09 -70.07
CA GLU A 4 5.44 -13.75 -69.81
C GLU A 4 5.17 -15.24 -69.65
N GLN A 5 5.86 -16.05 -70.45
CA GLN A 5 6.08 -17.46 -70.21
C GLN A 5 7.56 -17.71 -69.91
N ALA A 6 7.75 -18.67 -69.01
CA ALA A 6 8.97 -19.08 -68.35
C ALA A 6 10.09 -19.58 -69.27
N SER A 7 11.31 -19.57 -68.73
CA SER A 7 12.14 -20.77 -68.79
C SER A 7 13.13 -20.81 -67.63
N GLU A 8 13.03 -21.87 -66.84
CA GLU A 8 13.98 -22.35 -65.84
C GLU A 8 15.38 -22.60 -66.43
N SER A 9 16.40 -22.41 -65.61
CA SER A 9 17.59 -23.26 -65.67
C SER A 9 18.16 -23.45 -64.26
N ALA A 10 18.14 -24.71 -63.84
CA ALA A 10 18.67 -25.19 -62.58
C ALA A 10 20.19 -25.36 -62.64
N ARG A 11 20.90 -25.00 -61.56
CA ARG A 11 22.19 -25.58 -61.18
C ARG A 11 22.25 -25.80 -59.67
N VAL A 12 22.78 -26.97 -59.34
CA VAL A 12 22.97 -27.57 -58.02
C VAL A 12 24.30 -27.12 -57.42
N ALA A 13 24.34 -26.87 -56.10
CA ALA A 13 25.50 -27.08 -55.19
C ALA A 13 25.00 -26.81 -53.74
N GLU A 14 24.86 -27.84 -52.90
CA GLU A 14 25.84 -28.32 -51.89
C GLU A 14 25.76 -27.60 -50.53
N GLY A 15 25.34 -28.38 -49.50
CA GLY A 15 25.75 -28.26 -48.09
C GLY A 15 24.96 -27.33 -47.15
N PRO A 16 24.33 -27.84 -46.08
CA PRO A 16 24.08 -27.06 -44.87
C PRO A 16 25.25 -27.23 -43.89
N GLU A 17 26.05 -26.18 -43.73
CA GLU A 17 26.94 -26.05 -42.57
C GLU A 17 26.10 -25.81 -41.30
N GLU A 18 26.26 -26.70 -40.32
CA GLU A 18 25.72 -26.57 -38.98
C GLU A 18 26.35 -25.36 -38.26
N GLY A 19 25.64 -24.24 -38.29
CA GLY A 19 25.97 -23.05 -37.52
C GLY A 19 25.68 -23.27 -36.02
N VAL A 20 26.74 -23.54 -35.27
CA VAL A 20 26.77 -23.59 -33.80
C VAL A 20 26.38 -22.21 -33.22
N CYS A 21 25.34 -22.17 -32.39
CA CYS A 21 24.97 -20.98 -31.61
C CYS A 21 25.96 -20.76 -30.46
N PRO A 22 26.52 -19.55 -30.25
CA PRO A 22 27.25 -19.23 -29.02
C PRO A 22 26.25 -18.98 -27.89
N CYS A 23 26.01 -20.02 -27.10
CA CYS A 23 25.35 -19.96 -25.80
C CYS A 23 26.31 -19.34 -24.75
N ASN A 24 26.22 -18.03 -24.53
CA ASN A 24 26.80 -17.40 -23.35
C ASN A 24 25.83 -17.53 -22.16
N THR A 25 25.88 -18.68 -21.51
CA THR A 25 25.34 -18.87 -20.16
C THR A 25 26.33 -18.27 -19.16
N PRO A 26 25.99 -17.23 -18.37
CA PRO A 26 26.86 -16.80 -17.29
C PRO A 26 26.90 -17.87 -16.18
N PRO A 27 28.07 -18.08 -15.54
CA PRO A 27 28.26 -19.16 -14.58
C PRO A 27 27.47 -18.93 -13.29
N SER A 28 26.70 -19.94 -12.91
CA SER A 28 25.99 -20.04 -11.64
C SER A 28 26.92 -20.56 -10.54
N THR A 29 27.65 -19.67 -9.88
CA THR A 29 28.28 -20.02 -8.59
C THR A 29 28.56 -18.77 -7.76
N ILE A 30 27.72 -18.45 -6.78
CA ILE A 30 28.18 -18.08 -5.42
C ILE A 30 27.10 -18.48 -4.41
N HIS A 31 27.35 -19.59 -3.72
CA HIS A 31 26.78 -19.89 -2.42
C HIS A 31 27.90 -19.60 -1.42
N GLU A 32 27.77 -18.52 -0.64
CA GLU A 32 28.50 -18.40 0.62
C GLU A 32 27.68 -17.56 1.59
N CYS A 33 27.54 -18.09 2.81
CA CYS A 33 26.83 -17.50 3.93
C CYS A 33 27.39 -16.12 4.28
N ILE A 34 26.51 -15.14 4.42
CA ILE A 34 26.80 -13.92 5.18
C ILE A 34 25.69 -13.76 6.21
N GLN A 35 26.03 -14.12 7.45
CA GLN A 35 25.42 -13.52 8.64
C GLN A 35 26.01 -12.12 8.79
N ASP A 36 25.21 -11.21 9.34
CA ASP A 36 25.47 -9.78 9.57
C ASP A 36 24.90 -8.82 8.51
N THR A 37 23.88 -8.10 8.96
CA THR A 37 23.19 -7.02 8.25
C THR A 37 24.06 -5.77 8.20
N GLU A 38 24.93 -5.69 7.20
CA GLU A 38 25.50 -4.41 6.76
C GLU A 38 24.60 -3.76 5.69
N ILE A 39 24.32 -2.48 5.89
CA ILE A 39 23.70 -1.60 4.90
C ILE A 39 24.68 -1.52 3.73
N ILE A 40 24.31 -2.07 2.58
CA ILE A 40 25.14 -1.88 1.38
C ILE A 40 24.91 -0.44 0.91
N GLN A 41 25.81 0.47 1.29
CA GLN A 41 25.90 1.81 0.74
C GLN A 41 26.39 1.73 -0.71
N TYR A 42 25.46 1.65 -1.66
CA TYR A 42 25.77 1.88 -3.06
C TYR A 42 25.72 3.39 -3.33
N GLY A 43 26.86 4.07 -3.26
CA GLY A 43 26.98 5.48 -3.62
C GLY A 43 28.18 6.21 -3.02
N LYS A 44 28.60 7.31 -3.67
CA LYS A 44 29.48 8.31 -3.05
C LYS A 44 28.84 8.79 -1.73
N PRO A 45 29.61 9.18 -0.69
CA PRO A 45 29.07 9.54 0.63
C PRO A 45 28.01 10.66 0.60
N ASP A 46 27.94 11.44 -0.48
CA ASP A 46 27.01 12.54 -0.67
C ASP A 46 25.64 12.19 -1.28
N GLN A 47 25.47 10.96 -1.79
CA GLN A 47 24.29 10.52 -2.54
C GLN A 47 23.96 9.07 -2.18
N ILE A 48 22.91 8.90 -1.37
CA ILE A 48 22.56 7.61 -0.78
C ILE A 48 21.14 7.24 -1.21
N LEU A 49 20.97 6.05 -1.80
CA LEU A 49 19.65 5.44 -1.95
C LEU A 49 19.10 5.12 -0.55
N LEU A 50 17.97 5.72 -0.20
CA LEU A 50 17.36 5.54 1.13
C LEU A 50 16.30 4.45 1.13
N LYS A 51 15.44 4.45 0.11
CA LYS A 51 14.31 3.51 0.00
C LYS A 51 13.86 3.42 -1.45
N ALA A 52 13.29 2.30 -1.84
CA ALA A 52 12.64 2.19 -3.14
C ALA A 52 11.52 1.15 -3.10
N GLY A 53 10.66 1.11 -4.12
CA GLY A 53 9.65 0.07 -4.26
C GLY A 53 8.35 0.58 -4.87
N ILE A 54 7.23 0.00 -4.46
CA ILE A 54 5.89 0.36 -4.94
C ILE A 54 5.23 1.33 -3.96
N ASP A 55 4.77 2.48 -4.46
CA ASP A 55 4.05 3.49 -3.67
C ASP A 55 2.54 3.28 -3.70
N SER A 56 1.97 2.85 -4.83
CA SER A 56 0.54 2.53 -4.88
C SER A 56 0.18 1.55 -5.99
N ILE A 57 -0.88 0.78 -5.77
CA ILE A 57 -1.36 -0.24 -6.71
C ILE A 57 -2.87 -0.07 -6.89
N TYR A 58 -3.30 -0.07 -8.15
CA TYR A 58 -4.71 0.05 -8.50
C TYR A 58 -5.12 -1.20 -9.28
N LEU A 59 -5.97 -2.03 -8.68
CA LEU A 59 -6.37 -3.33 -9.20
C LEU A 59 -7.80 -3.29 -9.72
N GLY A 60 -8.03 -3.92 -10.87
CA GLY A 60 -9.36 -4.16 -11.40
C GLY A 60 -9.65 -5.66 -11.41
N TYR A 61 -10.67 -6.08 -10.68
CA TYR A 61 -11.11 -7.46 -10.62
C TYR A 61 -12.41 -7.66 -11.38
N VAL A 62 -12.40 -8.64 -12.29
CA VAL A 62 -13.60 -9.18 -12.92
C VAL A 62 -14.13 -10.30 -12.02
N VAL A 63 -15.41 -10.26 -11.74
CA VAL A 63 -16.10 -11.24 -10.88
C VAL A 63 -17.28 -11.81 -11.67
N ASP A 64 -17.23 -13.11 -11.93
CA ASP A 64 -18.16 -13.81 -12.81
C ASP A 64 -19.46 -14.20 -12.08
N GLU A 65 -19.35 -14.56 -10.80
CA GLU A 65 -20.47 -15.03 -9.96
C GLU A 65 -20.69 -14.10 -8.75
N PRO A 66 -21.26 -12.90 -8.96
CA PRO A 66 -21.55 -11.98 -7.88
C PRO A 66 -22.58 -12.57 -6.90
N LYS A 67 -22.29 -12.51 -5.60
CA LYS A 67 -23.18 -12.98 -4.52
C LYS A 67 -24.30 -11.98 -4.29
N GLU A 68 -25.55 -12.38 -4.53
CA GLU A 68 -26.74 -11.54 -4.34
C GLU A 68 -26.85 -10.99 -2.91
N GLY A 69 -26.53 -11.82 -1.91
CA GLY A 69 -26.57 -11.44 -0.50
C GLY A 69 -25.70 -10.21 -0.16
N PHE A 70 -24.53 -10.08 -0.79
CA PHE A 70 -23.68 -8.91 -0.61
C PHE A 70 -24.35 -7.64 -1.14
N TYR A 71 -24.96 -7.71 -2.32
CA TYR A 71 -25.60 -6.54 -2.94
C TYR A 71 -26.82 -6.06 -2.18
N LYS A 72 -27.63 -7.01 -1.68
CA LYS A 72 -28.76 -6.68 -0.80
C LYS A 72 -28.28 -5.93 0.45
N GLN A 73 -27.28 -6.50 1.14
CA GLN A 73 -26.73 -5.92 2.36
C GLN A 73 -26.09 -4.54 2.12
N ILE A 74 -25.23 -4.41 1.11
CA ILE A 74 -24.50 -3.15 0.86
C ILE A 74 -25.44 -2.03 0.37
N LYS A 75 -26.54 -2.38 -0.30
CA LYS A 75 -27.57 -1.42 -0.70
C LYS A 75 -28.33 -0.88 0.50
N GLU A 76 -28.72 -1.73 1.44
CA GLU A 76 -29.36 -1.33 2.70
C GLU A 76 -28.42 -0.43 3.53
N LEU A 77 -27.16 -0.83 3.69
CA LEU A 77 -26.15 -0.03 4.40
C LEU A 77 -25.91 1.32 3.72
N LYS A 78 -25.90 1.37 2.38
CA LYS A 78 -25.75 2.62 1.65
C LYS A 78 -26.93 3.57 1.86
N LEU A 79 -28.16 3.05 1.93
CA LEU A 79 -29.33 3.88 2.26
C LEU A 79 -29.19 4.50 3.65
N ASN A 80 -28.66 3.76 4.62
CA ASN A 80 -28.38 4.29 5.95
C ASN A 80 -27.32 5.40 5.91
N ALA A 81 -26.23 5.21 5.16
CA ALA A 81 -25.22 6.26 4.95
C ALA A 81 -25.80 7.53 4.31
N GLN A 82 -26.69 7.36 3.34
CA GLN A 82 -27.38 8.46 2.67
C GLN A 82 -28.34 9.20 3.60
N ALA A 83 -29.06 8.47 4.47
CA ALA A 83 -29.98 9.05 5.43
C ALA A 83 -29.26 9.94 6.47
N VAL A 84 -28.05 9.56 6.90
CA VAL A 84 -27.23 10.37 7.81
C VAL A 84 -26.35 11.41 7.08
N ASN A 85 -26.41 11.46 5.74
CA ASN A 85 -25.59 12.30 4.88
C ASN A 85 -24.08 12.24 5.24
N GLY A 86 -23.60 11.03 5.54
CA GLY A 86 -22.24 10.81 6.02
C GLY A 86 -21.81 9.36 5.87
N SER A 87 -20.51 9.12 6.00
CA SER A 87 -19.98 7.75 5.97
C SER A 87 -20.43 6.97 7.20
N ILE A 88 -20.75 5.69 7.04
CA ILE A 88 -21.02 4.78 8.17
C ILE A 88 -19.92 3.74 8.31
N ASP A 89 -19.65 3.32 9.53
CA ASP A 89 -18.74 2.21 9.80
C ASP A 89 -19.44 0.88 9.51
N ILE A 90 -18.75 0.01 8.77
CA ILE A 90 -19.16 -1.35 8.46
C ILE A 90 -18.08 -2.28 8.94
N PHE A 91 -18.51 -3.28 9.70
CA PHE A 91 -17.68 -4.40 10.09
C PHE A 91 -17.85 -5.52 9.07
N MET A 92 -16.78 -5.83 8.33
CA MET A 92 -16.75 -7.04 7.51
C MET A 92 -15.96 -8.11 8.26
N THR A 93 -16.66 -9.10 8.80
CA THR A 93 -16.04 -10.31 9.36
C THR A 93 -15.52 -11.20 8.25
N PHE A 94 -14.39 -11.85 8.49
CA PHE A 94 -13.81 -12.80 7.56
C PHE A 94 -13.83 -14.18 8.22
N ASP A 95 -14.38 -15.18 7.52
CA ASP A 95 -14.06 -16.59 7.80
C ASP A 95 -12.71 -16.91 7.15
N ILE A 96 -11.70 -16.10 7.46
CA ILE A 96 -10.32 -16.41 7.18
C ILE A 96 -9.78 -16.87 8.53
N GLU A 97 -9.02 -17.96 8.56
CA GLU A 97 -8.34 -18.49 9.77
C GLU A 97 -7.34 -17.50 10.41
N ASP A 98 -7.37 -16.23 9.99
CA ASP A 98 -6.58 -15.13 10.48
C ASP A 98 -7.48 -14.22 11.36
N PRO A 99 -7.43 -14.37 12.69
CA PRO A 99 -8.22 -13.55 13.63
C PRO A 99 -7.90 -12.05 13.57
N ASP A 100 -6.78 -11.64 12.95
CA ASP A 100 -6.43 -10.25 12.70
C ASP A 100 -7.09 -9.67 11.42
N ALA A 101 -7.83 -10.49 10.67
CA ALA A 101 -8.39 -10.08 9.38
C ALA A 101 -9.58 -9.13 9.49
N CYS A 102 -10.18 -8.89 10.66
CA CYS A 102 -11.32 -7.98 10.74
C CYS A 102 -10.92 -6.53 10.43
N MET A 103 -11.47 -5.99 9.35
CA MET A 103 -11.24 -4.60 8.94
C MET A 103 -12.52 -3.79 9.05
N ASN A 104 -12.40 -2.65 9.73
CA ASN A 104 -13.42 -1.62 9.74
C ASN A 104 -13.35 -0.86 8.43
N PHE A 105 -14.48 -0.75 7.75
CA PHE A 105 -14.63 0.08 6.56
C PHE A 105 -15.56 1.22 6.83
N LYS A 106 -15.30 2.34 6.17
CA LYS A 106 -16.28 3.41 5.99
C LYS A 106 -16.96 3.23 4.65
N LEU A 107 -18.28 3.17 4.64
CA LEU A 107 -19.09 3.22 3.43
C LEU A 107 -19.57 4.63 3.19
N GLU A 108 -19.24 5.17 2.02
CA GLU A 108 -19.67 6.50 1.61
C GLU A 108 -21.13 6.50 1.12
N PRO A 109 -21.90 7.58 1.38
CA PRO A 109 -23.26 7.73 0.85
C PRO A 109 -23.28 7.89 -0.68
N LYS A 110 -22.16 8.33 -1.26
CA LYS A 110 -21.98 8.55 -2.70
C LYS A 110 -20.91 7.62 -3.27
N GLY A 111 -21.17 7.16 -4.48
CA GLY A 111 -20.21 6.38 -5.25
C GLY A 111 -19.16 7.26 -5.94
N ARG A 112 -18.24 6.62 -6.67
CA ARG A 112 -17.21 7.30 -7.47
C ARG A 112 -17.20 6.74 -8.89
N ARG A 113 -17.29 7.63 -9.89
CA ARG A 113 -17.41 7.23 -11.32
C ARG A 113 -18.63 6.32 -11.51
N ASN A 114 -18.43 5.14 -12.10
CA ASN A 114 -19.48 4.14 -12.33
C ASN A 114 -19.64 3.15 -11.17
N TYR A 115 -18.96 3.37 -10.04
CA TYR A 115 -18.99 2.47 -8.88
C TYR A 115 -19.92 3.06 -7.83
N PRO A 116 -21.16 2.55 -7.70
CA PRO A 116 -22.11 3.07 -6.73
C PRO A 116 -21.68 2.83 -5.29
N TYR A 117 -20.91 1.79 -4.99
CA TYR A 117 -20.49 1.46 -3.64
C TYR A 117 -19.01 1.79 -3.47
N LEU A 118 -18.70 2.64 -2.49
CA LEU A 118 -17.34 3.09 -2.19
C LEU A 118 -17.07 2.82 -0.71
N LEU A 119 -16.21 1.84 -0.46
CA LEU A 119 -15.76 1.45 0.86
C LEU A 119 -14.29 1.83 1.01
N TRP A 120 -13.88 2.32 2.17
CA TRP A 120 -12.47 2.61 2.40
C TRP A 120 -12.07 2.46 3.86
N ASN A 121 -10.77 2.26 4.07
CA ASN A 121 -10.11 2.31 5.36
C ASN A 121 -8.71 2.92 5.18
N GLU A 122 -7.88 2.87 6.21
CA GLU A 122 -6.52 3.43 6.15
C GLU A 122 -5.58 2.68 5.21
N ALA A 123 -5.90 1.44 4.85
CA ALA A 123 -5.07 0.56 4.04
C ALA A 123 -5.41 0.65 2.54
N TYR A 124 -6.69 0.68 2.19
CA TYR A 124 -7.14 0.69 0.80
C TYR A 124 -8.59 1.18 0.63
N THR A 125 -8.96 1.41 -0.62
CA THR A 125 -10.31 1.76 -1.07
C THR A 125 -10.84 0.67 -2.00
N VAL A 126 -12.06 0.22 -1.76
CA VAL A 126 -12.78 -0.75 -2.59
C VAL A 126 -13.98 -0.06 -3.23
N MET A 127 -14.01 -0.06 -4.55
CA MET A 127 -15.12 0.42 -5.36
C MET A 127 -15.82 -0.78 -6.00
N VAL A 128 -17.11 -0.93 -5.73
CA VAL A 128 -17.90 -2.06 -6.25
C VAL A 128 -18.96 -1.56 -7.23
N PHE A 129 -18.98 -2.17 -8.41
CA PHE A 129 -19.94 -1.90 -9.47
C PHE A 129 -21.32 -2.42 -9.05
N GLY A 130 -22.41 -1.98 -9.68
CA GLY A 130 -23.74 -2.50 -9.39
C GLY A 130 -23.93 -3.97 -9.79
N GLU A 131 -25.11 -4.52 -9.45
CA GLU A 131 -25.50 -5.90 -9.78
C GLU A 131 -25.54 -6.17 -11.30
N GLY A 132 -25.83 -5.15 -12.09
CA GLY A 132 -25.97 -5.23 -13.54
C GLY A 132 -24.69 -5.60 -14.30
N LYS A 133 -24.81 -5.64 -15.63
CA LYS A 133 -23.69 -5.91 -16.53
C LYS A 133 -22.60 -4.84 -16.40
N THR A 134 -21.36 -5.25 -16.17
CA THR A 134 -20.24 -4.32 -15.95
C THR A 134 -19.62 -3.79 -17.26
N GLY A 135 -19.87 -4.47 -18.39
CA GLY A 135 -19.25 -4.17 -19.67
C GLY A 135 -17.73 -4.34 -19.60
N PHE A 136 -16.99 -3.30 -19.97
CA PHE A 136 -15.52 -3.25 -19.87
C PHE A 136 -15.00 -2.87 -18.49
N ASN A 137 -15.88 -2.46 -17.56
CA ASN A 137 -15.45 -2.09 -16.22
C ASN A 137 -15.23 -3.36 -15.38
N PRO A 138 -14.15 -3.42 -14.57
CA PRO A 138 -14.03 -4.46 -13.56
C PRO A 138 -15.16 -4.29 -12.54
N ARG A 139 -15.69 -5.40 -12.03
CA ARG A 139 -16.77 -5.40 -11.03
C ARG A 139 -16.28 -4.80 -9.71
N VAL A 140 -15.03 -5.07 -9.35
CA VAL A 140 -14.38 -4.48 -8.18
C VAL A 140 -13.12 -3.75 -8.61
N TYR A 141 -12.94 -2.53 -8.11
CA TYR A 141 -11.75 -1.74 -8.33
C TYR A 141 -11.15 -1.36 -6.99
N VAL A 142 -9.87 -1.63 -6.78
CA VAL A 142 -9.19 -1.46 -5.49
C VAL A 142 -8.02 -0.51 -5.64
N GLU A 143 -7.92 0.48 -4.76
CA GLU A 143 -6.78 1.40 -4.66
C GLU A 143 -6.05 1.11 -3.34
N ILE A 144 -4.87 0.50 -3.43
CA ILE A 144 -4.04 0.12 -2.28
C ILE A 144 -3.08 1.27 -1.96
N ARG A 145 -3.04 1.69 -0.70
CA ARG A 145 -2.25 2.84 -0.22
C ARG A 145 -0.82 2.44 0.14
N SER A 146 0.11 3.39 -0.05
CA SER A 146 1.56 3.23 0.19
C SER A 146 1.90 2.70 1.58
N ALA A 147 1.29 3.26 2.63
CA ALA A 147 1.58 2.89 4.01
C ALA A 147 1.37 1.39 4.25
N TRP A 148 0.26 0.83 3.75
CA TRP A 148 -0.03 -0.59 3.92
C TRP A 148 0.86 -1.48 3.05
N ILE A 149 1.15 -1.07 1.80
CA ILE A 149 2.10 -1.79 0.94
C ILE A 149 3.47 -1.90 1.61
N GLN A 150 3.96 -0.82 2.22
CA GLN A 150 5.24 -0.81 2.93
C GLN A 150 5.22 -1.67 4.21
N GLU A 151 4.06 -1.79 4.85
CA GLU A 151 3.91 -2.59 6.06
C GLU A 151 3.88 -4.11 5.74
N VAL A 152 3.01 -4.52 4.81
CA VAL A 152 2.69 -5.94 4.57
C VAL A 152 3.32 -6.52 3.30
N GLY A 153 3.74 -5.68 2.36
CA GLY A 153 4.21 -6.08 1.03
C GLY A 153 3.06 -6.22 0.02
N ASP A 154 3.34 -5.91 -1.25
CA ASP A 154 2.37 -5.92 -2.35
C ASP A 154 1.72 -7.29 -2.58
N HIS A 155 2.50 -8.37 -2.48
CA HIS A 155 2.01 -9.73 -2.68
C HIS A 155 0.97 -10.13 -1.62
N LYS A 156 1.26 -9.87 -0.34
CA LYS A 156 0.35 -10.16 0.77
C LYS A 156 -0.89 -9.28 0.71
N ALA A 157 -0.70 -7.98 0.44
CA ALA A 157 -1.81 -7.04 0.25
C ALA A 157 -2.77 -7.54 -0.85
N ARG A 158 -2.25 -7.96 -2.01
CA ARG A 158 -3.04 -8.53 -3.10
C ARG A 158 -3.81 -9.79 -2.67
N ILE A 159 -3.13 -10.77 -2.05
CA ILE A 159 -3.77 -12.02 -1.62
C ILE A 159 -4.91 -11.73 -0.64
N TYR A 160 -4.69 -10.80 0.29
CA TYR A 160 -5.71 -10.40 1.25
C TYR A 160 -6.95 -9.81 0.54
N ILE A 161 -6.73 -8.92 -0.43
CA ILE A 161 -7.82 -8.33 -1.24
C ILE A 161 -8.55 -9.38 -2.06
N GLU A 162 -7.85 -10.32 -2.69
CA GLU A 162 -8.46 -11.40 -3.46
C GLU A 162 -9.35 -12.27 -2.58
N LYS A 163 -8.86 -12.69 -1.40
CA LYS A 163 -9.66 -13.44 -0.42
C LYS A 163 -10.89 -12.67 0.04
N LEU A 164 -10.78 -11.36 0.30
CA LEU A 164 -11.91 -10.50 0.65
C LEU A 164 -12.99 -10.53 -0.45
N ILE A 165 -12.58 -10.34 -1.70
CA ILE A 165 -13.49 -10.29 -2.84
C ILE A 165 -14.16 -11.65 -3.05
N GLU A 166 -13.43 -12.76 -2.98
CA GLU A 166 -13.97 -14.12 -3.14
C GLU A 166 -14.94 -14.48 -2.00
N ALA A 167 -14.60 -14.10 -0.76
CA ALA A 167 -15.43 -14.36 0.41
C ALA A 167 -16.73 -13.56 0.38
N LYS A 168 -16.71 -12.28 0.01
CA LYS A 168 -17.88 -11.40 0.14
C LYS A 168 -18.60 -11.14 -1.18
N ILE A 169 -17.88 -10.93 -2.27
CA ILE A 169 -18.45 -10.40 -3.51
C ILE A 169 -18.68 -11.50 -4.54
N GLY A 170 -17.74 -12.43 -4.73
CA GLY A 170 -17.89 -13.52 -5.70
C GLY A 170 -16.57 -13.98 -6.32
N SER A 171 -16.67 -15.03 -7.14
CA SER A 171 -15.52 -15.71 -7.78
C SER A 171 -14.75 -14.78 -8.72
N ILE A 172 -13.44 -14.62 -8.49
CA ILE A 172 -12.57 -13.76 -9.29
C ILE A 172 -12.15 -14.46 -10.59
N ASN A 173 -12.34 -13.79 -11.72
CA ASN A 173 -11.74 -14.17 -12.99
C ASN A 173 -10.33 -13.57 -13.11
N LYS A 174 -9.31 -14.31 -12.68
CA LYS A 174 -7.92 -13.84 -12.69
C LYS A 174 -7.41 -13.48 -14.08
N SER A 175 -7.81 -14.22 -15.12
CA SER A 175 -7.37 -14.00 -16.51
C SER A 175 -7.83 -12.66 -17.11
N ARG A 176 -8.96 -12.14 -16.62
CA ARG A 176 -9.56 -10.85 -17.03
C ARG A 176 -9.32 -9.73 -16.03
N SER A 177 -8.81 -10.08 -14.85
CA SER A 177 -8.40 -9.12 -13.82
C SER A 177 -7.00 -8.59 -14.12
N GLY A 178 -6.67 -7.42 -13.59
CA GLY A 178 -5.35 -6.85 -13.86
C GLY A 178 -5.05 -5.54 -13.16
N VAL A 179 -3.79 -5.15 -13.28
CA VAL A 179 -3.24 -3.90 -12.77
C VAL A 179 -3.66 -2.76 -13.71
N SER A 180 -4.28 -1.73 -13.15
CA SER A 180 -4.72 -0.56 -13.91
C SER A 180 -3.78 0.63 -13.77
N ARG A 181 -3.11 0.73 -12.61
CA ARG A 181 -2.08 1.70 -12.31
C ARG A 181 -1.12 1.12 -11.26
N LEU A 182 0.14 1.44 -11.43
CA LEU A 182 1.24 1.09 -10.55
C LEU A 182 2.11 2.34 -10.39
N ASP A 183 2.37 2.75 -9.16
CA ASP A 183 3.31 3.82 -8.88
C ASP A 183 4.56 3.21 -8.24
N VAL A 184 5.71 3.38 -8.88
CA VAL A 184 7.02 2.91 -8.38
C VAL A 184 7.91 4.09 -8.03
N TYR A 185 8.74 3.98 -7.00
CA TYR A 185 9.54 5.09 -6.51
C TYR A 185 10.94 4.68 -6.04
N ALA A 186 11.81 5.69 -5.98
CA ALA A 186 13.06 5.67 -5.23
C ALA A 186 13.21 6.99 -4.47
N ASP A 187 13.57 6.89 -3.21
CA ASP A 187 13.93 7.98 -2.32
C ASP A 187 15.44 8.04 -2.22
N ILE A 188 16.03 9.18 -2.54
CA ILE A 188 17.47 9.42 -2.45
C ILE A 188 17.75 10.61 -1.55
N LEU A 189 18.86 10.53 -0.80
CA LEU A 189 19.44 11.69 -0.15
C LEU A 189 20.25 12.46 -1.19
N LEU A 190 19.85 13.70 -1.48
CA LEU A 190 20.45 14.52 -2.52
C LEU A 190 20.88 15.87 -1.94
N ASP A 191 22.01 16.37 -2.41
CA ASP A 191 22.43 17.74 -2.15
C ASP A 191 21.40 18.75 -2.69
N GLU A 192 20.98 19.70 -1.86
CA GLU A 192 19.91 20.64 -2.22
C GLU A 192 20.25 21.46 -3.46
N SER A 193 21.54 21.73 -3.72
CA SER A 193 22.00 22.46 -4.90
C SER A 193 21.77 21.70 -6.20
N LYS A 194 21.57 20.38 -6.13
CA LYS A 194 21.29 19.52 -7.28
C LYS A 194 19.82 19.50 -7.64
N PHE A 195 18.92 19.74 -6.67
CA PHE A 195 17.47 19.76 -6.89
C PHE A 195 16.95 21.18 -7.14
N THR A 196 17.19 21.68 -8.35
CA THR A 196 16.81 23.02 -8.80
C THR A 196 16.08 22.95 -10.14
N ASP A 197 15.49 24.06 -10.57
CA ASP A 197 14.78 24.16 -11.86
C ASP A 197 15.67 23.80 -13.06
N GLU A 198 17.00 23.91 -12.92
CA GLU A 198 17.97 23.55 -13.95
C GLU A 198 17.94 22.06 -14.31
N ILE A 199 17.36 21.20 -13.46
CA ILE A 199 17.14 19.78 -13.79
C ILE A 199 16.32 19.65 -15.09
N GLU A 200 15.33 20.51 -15.33
CA GLU A 200 14.48 20.45 -16.53
C GLU A 200 15.33 20.51 -17.82
N LYS A 201 16.36 21.36 -17.82
CA LYS A 201 17.29 21.50 -18.95
C LYS A 201 18.15 20.27 -19.15
N LYS A 202 18.31 19.42 -18.14
CA LYS A 202 19.11 18.18 -18.15
C LYS A 202 18.30 16.93 -18.49
N LEU A 203 16.98 17.01 -18.62
CA LEU A 203 16.14 15.84 -18.88
C LEU A 203 16.27 15.32 -20.31
N ARG A 204 16.53 14.01 -20.46
CA ARG A 204 16.28 13.25 -21.68
C ARG A 204 15.07 12.38 -21.44
N CYS A 205 13.96 12.67 -22.10
CA CYS A 205 12.75 11.89 -21.90
C CYS A 205 11.91 11.75 -23.17
N LYS A 206 11.09 10.69 -23.21
CA LYS A 206 10.15 10.45 -24.33
C LYS A 206 8.97 11.43 -24.33
N SER A 207 8.64 12.02 -23.18
CA SER A 207 7.63 13.07 -23.08
C SER A 207 8.18 14.41 -23.56
N ARG A 208 7.33 15.27 -24.14
CA ARG A 208 7.67 16.67 -24.46
C ARG A 208 7.14 17.67 -23.44
N LYS A 209 6.40 17.21 -22.44
CA LYS A 209 5.72 18.05 -21.46
C LYS A 209 6.35 17.87 -20.10
N THR A 210 6.68 19.01 -19.50
CA THR A 210 7.22 19.17 -18.15
C THR A 210 6.44 20.28 -17.45
N TYR A 211 6.35 20.19 -16.12
CA TYR A 211 5.68 21.20 -15.30
C TYR A 211 6.40 21.30 -13.96
N LEU A 212 6.79 22.52 -13.58
CA LEU A 212 7.47 22.82 -12.33
C LEU A 212 6.46 23.45 -11.35
N VAL A 213 6.44 22.94 -10.12
CA VAL A 213 5.76 23.55 -8.98
C VAL A 213 6.84 24.12 -8.06
N LYS A 214 6.69 25.40 -7.70
CA LYS A 214 7.61 26.11 -6.84
C LYS A 214 6.86 26.75 -5.68
N ASP A 215 7.48 26.75 -4.51
CA ASP A 215 7.05 27.53 -3.36
C ASP A 215 8.16 28.53 -3.02
N ALA A 216 7.78 29.80 -2.85
CA ALA A 216 8.71 30.91 -2.62
C ALA A 216 9.92 30.95 -3.59
N GLY A 217 9.75 30.49 -4.83
CA GLY A 217 10.82 30.43 -5.85
C GLY A 217 11.73 29.20 -5.77
N VAL A 218 11.53 28.31 -4.79
CA VAL A 218 12.25 27.05 -4.64
C VAL A 218 11.47 25.93 -5.32
N LEU A 219 12.16 25.08 -6.09
CA LEU A 219 11.56 23.91 -6.70
C LEU A 219 11.05 22.94 -5.63
N GLU A 220 9.75 22.65 -5.65
CA GLU A 220 9.12 21.64 -4.80
C GLU A 220 8.88 20.34 -5.55
N THR A 221 8.29 20.43 -6.75
CA THR A 221 7.96 19.26 -7.56
C THR A 221 8.18 19.53 -9.05
N LEU A 222 8.87 18.61 -9.71
CA LEU A 222 8.97 18.52 -11.15
C LEU A 222 8.11 17.36 -11.65
N TYR A 223 7.17 17.65 -12.55
CA TYR A 223 6.41 16.66 -13.29
C TYR A 223 6.99 16.50 -14.70
N VAL A 224 7.16 15.26 -15.14
CA VAL A 224 7.51 14.92 -16.53
C VAL A 224 6.41 14.02 -17.08
N GLY A 225 5.75 14.44 -18.16
CA GLY A 225 4.57 13.77 -18.70
C GLY A 225 3.25 14.32 -18.16
N GLU A 226 2.19 14.15 -18.95
CA GLU A 226 0.85 14.60 -18.56
C GLU A 226 0.23 13.72 -17.48
N LYS A 227 -0.62 14.30 -16.64
CA LYS A 227 -1.30 13.59 -15.54
C LYS A 227 -2.08 12.34 -15.96
N LYS A 228 -2.63 12.36 -17.19
CA LYS A 228 -3.41 11.26 -17.77
C LYS A 228 -2.62 10.38 -18.75
N ALA A 229 -1.34 10.69 -18.99
CA ALA A 229 -0.50 9.90 -19.88
C ALA A 229 -0.27 8.47 -19.34
N PRO A 230 0.10 7.51 -20.20
CA PRO A 230 0.46 6.17 -19.79
C PRO A 230 1.57 6.10 -18.74
N VAL A 231 2.50 7.06 -18.78
CA VAL A 231 3.58 7.24 -17.81
C VAL A 231 3.66 8.72 -17.43
N GLN A 232 3.83 8.99 -16.14
CA GLN A 232 4.19 10.30 -15.62
C GLN A 232 5.25 10.12 -14.54
N CYS A 233 6.32 10.91 -14.58
CA CYS A 233 7.29 10.99 -13.50
C CYS A 233 7.03 12.22 -12.62
N ARG A 234 7.25 12.06 -11.33
CA ARG A 234 7.27 13.11 -10.31
C ARG A 234 8.62 13.06 -9.61
N MET A 235 9.31 14.19 -9.53
CA MET A 235 10.47 14.37 -8.65
C MET A 235 10.12 15.44 -7.64
N TYR A 236 10.21 15.16 -6.34
CA TYR A 236 9.81 16.12 -5.32
C TYR A 236 10.53 15.94 -3.99
N ASP A 237 10.52 17.00 -3.18
CA ASP A 237 11.04 16.97 -1.81
C ASP A 237 10.08 16.22 -0.87
N LYS A 238 10.39 14.95 -0.61
CA LYS A 238 9.61 14.07 0.26
C LYS A 238 9.72 14.48 1.74
N GLY A 239 10.81 15.14 2.11
CA GLY A 239 11.00 15.68 3.44
C GLY A 239 9.97 16.77 3.75
N ARG A 240 9.69 17.64 2.78
CA ARG A 240 8.71 18.74 2.89
C ARG A 240 7.25 18.32 2.75
N GLU A 241 6.94 17.27 1.98
CA GLU A 241 5.55 16.80 1.80
C GLU A 241 4.85 16.47 3.14
N ARG A 242 5.62 16.05 4.13
CA ARG A 242 5.08 15.67 5.44
C ARG A 242 4.87 16.92 6.29
N GLU A 243 3.67 17.49 6.20
CA GLU A 243 3.24 18.69 6.94
C GLU A 243 3.45 18.58 8.46
N LYS A 244 3.39 17.35 9.01
CA LYS A 244 3.55 17.10 10.45
C LYS A 244 4.92 16.50 10.75
N ALA A 245 5.62 17.11 11.71
CA ALA A 245 6.97 16.67 12.14
C ALA A 245 7.05 15.19 12.54
N TRP A 246 6.03 14.65 13.22
CA TRP A 246 6.01 13.24 13.61
C TRP A 246 5.98 12.27 12.42
N ALA A 247 5.30 12.64 11.34
CA ALA A 247 5.22 11.81 10.14
C ALA A 247 6.57 11.77 9.42
N LEU A 248 7.31 12.87 9.43
CA LEU A 248 8.68 12.90 8.92
C LEU A 248 9.59 12.02 9.77
N GLN A 249 9.52 12.14 11.10
CA GLN A 249 10.33 11.31 12.00
C GLN A 249 10.05 9.82 11.82
N GLU A 250 8.78 9.43 11.71
CA GLU A 250 8.40 8.04 11.44
C GLU A 250 9.05 7.52 10.16
N TYR A 251 9.03 8.32 9.09
CA TYR A 251 9.68 7.97 7.84
C TYR A 251 11.21 7.87 7.98
N LEU A 252 11.84 8.84 8.63
CA LEU A 252 13.29 8.86 8.87
C LEU A 252 13.74 7.61 9.64
N ASN A 253 12.95 7.18 10.63
CA ASN A 253 13.19 5.92 11.35
C ASN A 253 13.14 4.71 10.39
N THR A 254 12.27 4.69 9.38
CA THR A 254 12.22 3.58 8.40
C THR A 254 13.46 3.48 7.51
N VAL A 255 14.20 4.58 7.35
CA VAL A 255 15.44 4.65 6.56
C VAL A 255 16.68 4.79 7.45
N ASN A 256 16.54 4.56 8.75
CA ASN A 256 17.61 4.67 9.77
C ASN A 256 18.35 6.02 9.75
N LEU A 257 17.63 7.11 9.49
CA LEU A 257 18.15 8.47 9.62
C LEU A 257 17.61 9.11 10.90
N GLY A 258 18.47 9.75 11.69
CA GLY A 258 18.05 10.52 12.86
C GLY A 258 17.41 11.86 12.47
N ALA A 259 17.99 12.52 11.47
CA ALA A 259 17.55 13.78 10.88
C ALA A 259 18.03 13.86 9.42
N ILE A 260 17.43 14.75 8.63
CA ILE A 260 17.98 15.10 7.31
C ILE A 260 19.25 15.93 7.54
N PRO A 261 20.43 15.53 7.00
CA PRO A 261 21.64 16.33 7.13
C PRO A 261 21.50 17.73 6.53
N GLU A 262 22.20 18.70 7.10
CA GLU A 262 22.22 20.09 6.61
C GLU A 262 22.66 20.14 5.13
N GLY A 263 21.99 20.97 4.32
CA GLY A 263 22.25 21.09 2.88
C GLY A 263 21.81 19.88 2.04
N LYS A 264 21.14 18.89 2.63
CA LYS A 264 20.58 17.74 1.91
C LYS A 264 19.04 17.78 1.92
N LYS A 265 18.44 17.08 0.94
CA LYS A 265 17.01 16.85 0.81
C LYS A 265 16.75 15.37 0.54
N ILE A 266 15.58 14.89 0.97
CA ILE A 266 15.09 13.58 0.56
C ILE A 266 14.25 13.80 -0.69
N ILE A 267 14.79 13.43 -1.85
CA ILE A 267 14.11 13.56 -3.12
C ILE A 267 13.51 12.22 -3.49
N ARG A 268 12.19 12.19 -3.69
CA ARG A 268 11.50 11.06 -4.28
C ARG A 268 11.45 11.23 -5.79
N VAL A 269 11.94 10.23 -6.52
CA VAL A 269 11.64 10.03 -7.93
C VAL A 269 10.58 8.95 -8.03
N GLU A 270 9.43 9.27 -8.61
CA GLU A 270 8.31 8.35 -8.70
C GLU A 270 7.72 8.32 -10.10
N PHE A 271 7.47 7.13 -10.63
CA PHE A 271 6.77 6.93 -11.89
C PHE A 271 5.39 6.35 -11.64
N GLN A 272 4.38 7.11 -12.06
CA GLN A 272 3.01 6.64 -12.21
C GLN A 272 2.85 5.97 -13.57
N ILE A 273 2.56 4.67 -13.56
CA ILE A 273 2.37 3.83 -14.74
C ILE A 273 0.90 3.44 -14.85
N ARG A 274 0.30 3.55 -16.03
CA ARG A 274 -1.12 3.21 -16.28
C ARG A 274 -1.26 2.04 -17.25
N ARG A 275 -2.47 1.49 -17.30
CA ARG A 275 -2.87 0.34 -18.12
C ARG A 275 -2.30 0.32 -19.56
N PRO A 276 -2.26 1.41 -20.35
CA PRO A 276 -1.70 1.35 -21.69
C PRO A 276 -0.23 0.88 -21.71
N PHE A 277 0.62 1.43 -20.84
CA PHE A 277 2.02 1.03 -20.70
C PHE A 277 2.14 -0.41 -20.20
N LEU A 278 1.36 -0.77 -19.17
CA LEU A 278 1.35 -2.12 -18.61
C LEU A 278 0.93 -3.17 -19.64
N SER A 279 0.00 -2.83 -20.53
CA SER A 279 -0.48 -3.74 -21.58
C SER A 279 0.56 -3.90 -22.68
N GLU A 280 1.20 -2.81 -23.11
CA GLU A 280 2.28 -2.81 -24.10
C GLU A 280 3.45 -3.68 -23.66
N HIS A 281 3.83 -3.61 -22.38
CA HIS A 281 4.95 -4.36 -21.81
C HIS A 281 4.54 -5.72 -21.23
N LYS A 282 3.29 -6.16 -21.42
CA LYS A 282 2.74 -7.45 -20.92
C LYS A 282 2.82 -7.62 -19.39
N LEU A 283 2.74 -6.52 -18.64
CA LEU A 283 2.81 -6.43 -17.17
C LEU A 283 1.43 -6.23 -16.52
N LYS A 284 0.37 -6.74 -17.15
CA LYS A 284 -1.02 -6.47 -16.70
C LYS A 284 -1.53 -7.45 -15.65
N GLY A 285 -0.92 -8.63 -15.51
CA GLY A 285 -1.38 -9.67 -14.61
C GLY A 285 -1.19 -9.28 -13.15
N THR A 286 -2.21 -9.49 -12.31
CA THR A 286 -2.12 -9.18 -10.87
C THR A 286 -1.05 -10.02 -10.17
N GLU A 287 -0.77 -11.23 -10.66
CA GLU A 287 0.23 -12.14 -10.10
C GLU A 287 1.68 -11.76 -10.47
N GLN A 288 1.87 -10.89 -11.46
CA GLN A 288 3.20 -10.51 -11.98
C GLN A 288 3.77 -9.24 -11.33
N LEU A 289 3.09 -8.70 -10.30
CA LEU A 289 3.36 -7.36 -9.75
C LEU A 289 4.83 -7.11 -9.34
N PRO A 290 5.50 -8.00 -8.56
CA PRO A 290 6.89 -7.75 -8.16
C PRO A 290 7.84 -7.64 -9.35
N GLY A 291 7.84 -8.64 -10.25
CA GLY A 291 8.71 -8.63 -11.43
C GLY A 291 8.36 -7.51 -12.42
N SER A 292 7.10 -7.09 -12.45
CA SER A 292 6.64 -5.96 -13.27
C SER A 292 7.22 -4.63 -12.81
N ALA A 293 7.35 -4.42 -11.49
CA ALA A 293 7.89 -3.19 -10.94
C ALA A 293 9.37 -3.00 -11.30
N THR A 294 10.18 -4.06 -11.17
CA THR A 294 11.60 -4.09 -11.52
C THR A 294 11.84 -3.78 -13.00
N ILE A 295 11.17 -4.54 -13.90
CA ILE A 295 11.30 -4.35 -15.36
C ILE A 295 10.83 -2.94 -15.76
N ALA A 296 9.73 -2.46 -15.18
CA ALA A 296 9.25 -1.12 -15.46
C ALA A 296 10.27 -0.08 -14.99
N TRP A 297 10.81 -0.21 -13.77
CA TRP A 297 11.79 0.74 -13.23
C TRP A 297 13.03 0.86 -14.10
N GLU A 298 13.56 -0.28 -14.57
CA GLU A 298 14.71 -0.34 -15.48
C GLU A 298 14.46 0.53 -16.71
N TYR A 299 13.39 0.22 -17.45
CA TYR A 299 13.02 0.94 -18.65
C TYR A 299 12.76 2.42 -18.38
N LEU A 300 12.07 2.73 -17.28
CA LEU A 300 11.65 4.09 -16.96
C LEU A 300 12.84 5.01 -16.66
N THR A 301 13.89 4.46 -16.05
CA THR A 301 15.08 5.22 -15.62
C THR A 301 16.25 5.16 -16.61
N THR A 302 16.22 4.26 -17.59
CA THR A 302 17.26 4.12 -18.63
C THR A 302 16.79 4.65 -20.00
N GLU A 303 15.56 4.33 -20.40
CA GLU A 303 15.06 4.60 -21.76
C GLU A 303 13.99 5.69 -21.80
N TRP A 304 13.08 5.71 -20.82
CA TRP A 304 11.97 6.66 -20.83
C TRP A 304 12.37 8.05 -20.32
N LEU A 305 13.17 8.10 -19.25
CA LEU A 305 13.69 9.31 -18.63
C LEU A 305 15.13 9.09 -18.14
N ARG A 306 16.02 10.04 -18.44
CA ARG A 306 17.35 10.17 -17.88
C ARG A 306 17.63 11.62 -17.48
N VAL A 307 18.43 11.82 -16.45
CA VAL A 307 18.99 13.13 -16.13
C VAL A 307 20.48 13.10 -16.46
N VAL A 308 20.90 13.93 -17.42
CA VAL A 308 22.28 13.94 -17.93
C VAL A 308 23.07 15.14 -17.41
N LYS A 309 24.38 14.97 -17.20
CA LYS A 309 25.27 16.07 -16.77
C LYS A 309 25.26 17.22 -17.77
N LYS A 310 25.30 16.88 -19.05
CA LYS A 310 25.30 17.83 -20.17
C LYS A 310 24.60 17.25 -21.38
N LYS A 311 23.68 18.02 -21.95
CA LYS A 311 23.04 17.69 -23.21
C LYS A 311 24.01 17.90 -24.38
N SER A 312 24.24 16.84 -25.13
CA SER A 312 24.85 16.87 -26.45
C SER A 312 23.85 17.38 -27.48
N LYS A 313 24.36 18.15 -28.47
CA LYS A 313 23.57 18.60 -29.62
C LYS A 313 23.48 17.53 -30.72
N THR A 314 24.42 16.58 -30.73
CA THR A 314 24.65 15.70 -31.89
C THR A 314 24.44 14.23 -31.58
N ASN A 315 24.71 13.77 -30.35
CA ASN A 315 24.59 12.35 -30.01
C ASN A 315 24.19 12.15 -28.53
N ALA A 316 22.94 11.74 -28.32
CA ALA A 316 22.37 11.49 -26.99
C ALA A 316 22.87 10.19 -26.33
N ALA A 317 23.50 9.27 -27.07
CA ALA A 317 24.03 8.02 -26.53
C ALA A 317 25.37 8.20 -25.81
N ARG A 318 26.09 9.30 -26.09
CA ARG A 318 27.37 9.65 -25.43
C ARG A 318 27.19 10.54 -24.20
N GLU A 319 25.95 10.85 -23.83
CA GLU A 319 25.66 11.69 -22.68
C GLU A 319 25.80 10.88 -21.40
N GLU A 320 26.63 11.39 -20.49
CA GLU A 320 26.75 10.82 -19.15
C GLU A 320 25.56 11.24 -18.28
N ASN A 321 25.03 10.27 -17.55
CA ASN A 321 24.02 10.52 -16.53
C ASN A 321 24.62 11.35 -15.38
N GLU A 322 23.79 12.18 -14.75
CA GLU A 322 24.13 12.75 -13.44
C GLU A 322 24.43 11.62 -12.46
N ASP A 323 25.43 11.81 -11.59
CA ASP A 323 25.87 10.76 -10.65
C ASP A 323 24.70 10.28 -9.76
N TRP A 324 23.84 11.21 -9.33
CA TRP A 324 22.67 10.88 -8.51
C TRP A 324 21.58 10.15 -9.30
N TRP A 325 21.54 10.32 -10.62
CA TRP A 325 20.61 9.58 -11.47
C TRP A 325 21.04 8.13 -11.61
N CYS A 326 22.34 7.83 -11.61
CA CYS A 326 22.83 6.46 -11.56
C CYS A 326 22.34 5.76 -10.28
N VAL A 327 22.34 6.45 -9.13
CA VAL A 327 21.76 5.92 -7.88
C VAL A 327 20.25 5.60 -8.03
N VAL A 328 19.50 6.44 -8.74
CA VAL A 328 18.08 6.19 -9.06
C VAL A 328 17.92 4.95 -9.95
N GLN A 329 18.80 4.75 -10.94
CA GLN A 329 18.79 3.56 -11.80
C GLN A 329 19.09 2.28 -11.00
N GLU A 330 20.05 2.33 -10.09
CA GLU A 330 20.48 1.21 -9.24
C GLU A 330 19.43 0.81 -8.19
N ALA A 331 18.41 1.65 -7.95
CA ALA A 331 17.32 1.32 -7.04
C ALA A 331 16.60 0.01 -7.38
N ILE A 332 16.72 -0.46 -8.63
CA ILE A 332 16.21 -1.74 -9.14
C ILE A 332 16.65 -2.97 -8.32
N GLY A 333 17.81 -2.90 -7.66
CA GLY A 333 18.39 -3.99 -6.86
C GLY A 333 18.13 -3.86 -5.35
N HIS A 334 17.33 -2.88 -4.91
CA HIS A 334 17.02 -2.74 -3.50
C HIS A 334 16.16 -3.91 -3.01
N LYS A 335 16.40 -4.39 -1.79
CA LYS A 335 15.68 -5.54 -1.18
C LYS A 335 14.15 -5.37 -1.16
N ASP A 336 13.65 -4.14 -1.27
CA ASP A 336 12.22 -3.84 -1.35
C ASP A 336 11.62 -4.11 -2.75
N PHE A 337 12.43 -4.16 -3.81
CA PHE A 337 12.06 -4.78 -5.09
C PHE A 337 12.32 -6.30 -5.06
N GLU A 338 13.26 -6.77 -4.25
CA GLU A 338 13.56 -8.19 -4.01
C GLU A 338 12.95 -8.73 -2.70
N ILE A 339 11.67 -8.49 -2.41
CA ILE A 339 11.02 -9.20 -1.27
C ILE A 339 10.58 -10.60 -1.73
N TYR A 340 11.57 -11.46 -1.95
CA TYR A 340 11.47 -12.90 -1.81
C TYR A 340 12.76 -13.44 -1.18
N LYS A 341 12.88 -13.26 0.14
CA LYS A 341 13.56 -14.23 1.02
C LYS A 341 13.12 -13.99 2.47
N LYS A 342 12.75 -15.09 3.12
CA LYS A 342 12.21 -15.25 4.48
C LYS A 342 12.77 -14.25 5.50
N ASP A 343 11.89 -13.55 6.21
CA ASP A 343 12.06 -13.39 7.65
C ASP A 343 10.73 -13.17 8.38
N HIS A 344 10.34 -14.14 9.21
CA HIS A 344 8.96 -14.36 9.63
C HIS A 344 8.75 -14.32 11.14
N LYS A 345 9.63 -13.70 11.94
CA LYS A 345 9.56 -13.86 13.41
C LYS A 345 9.52 -12.61 14.29
N LYS A 346 9.76 -11.39 13.81
CA LYS A 346 9.81 -10.19 14.70
C LYS A 346 8.63 -9.21 14.61
N LYS A 347 7.85 -9.20 13.51
CA LYS A 347 6.72 -8.25 13.35
C LYS A 347 5.38 -8.71 13.96
N THR A 348 5.24 -9.98 14.33
CA THR A 348 4.00 -10.55 14.86
C THR A 348 3.65 -10.07 16.27
N HIS A 349 4.62 -9.79 17.15
CA HIS A 349 4.33 -9.42 18.55
C HIS A 349 3.76 -8.00 18.72
N ILE A 350 4.20 -7.03 17.90
CA ILE A 350 3.71 -5.65 17.97
C ILE A 350 2.28 -5.57 17.41
N ASN A 351 2.01 -6.27 16.32
CA ASN A 351 0.69 -6.29 15.68
C ASN A 351 -0.35 -7.05 16.53
N LEU A 352 0.05 -8.15 17.20
CA LEU A 352 -0.82 -8.88 18.13
C LEU A 352 -1.24 -7.99 19.32
N LYS A 353 -0.33 -7.18 19.87
CA LYS A 353 -0.64 -6.28 20.99
C LYS A 353 -1.62 -5.17 20.58
N ILE A 354 -1.49 -4.64 19.36
CA ILE A 354 -2.42 -3.64 18.81
C ILE A 354 -3.79 -4.26 18.51
N ALA A 355 -3.83 -5.47 17.96
CA ALA A 355 -5.07 -6.19 17.66
C ALA A 355 -5.84 -6.54 18.95
N ILE A 356 -5.16 -7.07 19.97
CA ILE A 356 -5.74 -7.37 21.28
C ILE A 356 -6.34 -6.10 21.90
N ASN A 357 -5.61 -4.97 21.89
CA ASN A 357 -6.13 -3.71 22.45
C ASN A 357 -7.40 -3.24 21.73
N LYS A 358 -7.48 -3.36 20.41
CA LYS A 358 -8.68 -2.98 19.63
C LYS A 358 -9.88 -3.90 19.89
N ILE A 359 -9.65 -5.20 20.06
CA ILE A 359 -10.70 -6.16 20.42
C ILE A 359 -11.24 -5.84 21.82
N VAL A 360 -10.35 -5.55 22.77
CA VAL A 360 -10.71 -5.18 24.15
C VAL A 360 -11.51 -3.87 24.17
N GLU A 361 -11.09 -2.85 23.43
CA GLU A 361 -11.84 -1.59 23.31
C GLU A 361 -13.24 -1.80 22.73
N SER A 362 -13.36 -2.62 21.68
CA SER A 362 -14.64 -2.90 21.02
C SER A 362 -15.59 -3.69 21.93
N ALA A 363 -15.06 -4.68 22.66
CA ALA A 363 -15.82 -5.44 23.65
C ALA A 363 -16.29 -4.55 24.81
N ALA A 364 -15.42 -3.67 25.31
CA ALA A 364 -15.78 -2.71 26.36
C ALA A 364 -16.88 -1.74 25.91
N GLN A 365 -16.82 -1.23 24.68
CA GLN A 365 -17.86 -0.36 24.13
C GLN A 365 -19.20 -1.08 23.95
N PHE A 366 -19.17 -2.35 23.52
CA PHE A 366 -20.37 -3.17 23.40
C PHE A 366 -21.01 -3.43 24.77
N LEU A 367 -20.22 -3.80 25.77
CA LEU A 367 -20.67 -4.00 27.15
C LEU A 367 -21.23 -2.72 27.77
N ALA A 368 -20.56 -1.58 27.58
CA ALA A 368 -21.05 -0.30 28.06
C ALA A 368 -22.43 0.04 27.46
N LYS A 369 -22.62 -0.20 26.15
CA LYS A 369 -23.94 -0.03 25.50
C LYS A 369 -24.98 -1.03 26.00
N ALA A 370 -24.60 -2.28 26.24
CA ALA A 370 -25.50 -3.32 26.75
C ALA A 370 -25.95 -3.03 28.20
N ILE A 371 -25.06 -2.49 29.03
CA ILE A 371 -25.37 -2.06 30.40
C ILE A 371 -26.28 -0.83 30.36
N VAL A 372 -25.93 0.20 29.59
CA VAL A 372 -26.74 1.43 29.47
C VAL A 372 -28.14 1.15 28.94
N SER A 373 -28.29 0.22 27.98
CA SER A 373 -29.60 -0.17 27.43
C SER A 373 -30.46 -1.05 28.35
N ARG A 374 -29.86 -1.65 29.39
CA ARG A 374 -30.55 -2.51 30.36
C ARG A 374 -30.79 -1.88 31.72
N ILE A 375 -30.26 -0.68 31.97
CA ILE A 375 -30.63 0.11 33.15
C ILE A 375 -32.03 0.69 32.87
N PRO A 376 -33.09 0.23 33.57
CA PRO A 376 -34.38 0.89 33.50
C PRO A 376 -34.17 2.32 33.99
N SER A 377 -34.88 3.30 33.40
CA SER A 377 -34.97 4.63 34.00
C SER A 377 -35.63 4.49 35.38
N CYS A 378 -34.84 4.33 36.43
CA CYS A 378 -35.35 4.03 37.77
C CYS A 378 -34.83 5.08 38.74
N SER A 379 -35.77 5.86 39.25
CA SER A 379 -35.67 6.59 40.52
C SER A 379 -35.67 5.67 41.74
N ASP A 380 -35.82 4.35 41.60
CA ASP A 380 -36.08 3.46 42.73
C ASP A 380 -35.38 2.09 42.60
N LEU A 381 -34.05 2.05 42.69
CA LEU A 381 -33.32 0.79 42.94
C LEU A 381 -32.23 0.99 44.00
N PRO A 382 -32.23 0.20 45.09
CA PRO A 382 -31.11 0.14 46.02
C PRO A 382 -29.98 -0.73 45.44
N ASP A 383 -28.74 -0.35 45.77
CA ASP A 383 -27.49 -1.11 45.60
C ASP A 383 -26.97 -1.34 44.16
N HIS A 384 -26.45 -0.25 43.57
CA HIS A 384 -25.68 -0.24 42.32
C HIS A 384 -24.37 -1.06 42.36
N GLU A 385 -23.85 -1.40 43.53
CA GLU A 385 -22.56 -2.09 43.70
C GLU A 385 -22.64 -3.58 43.31
N ILE A 386 -23.80 -4.21 43.53
CA ILE A 386 -24.04 -5.64 43.26
C ILE A 386 -24.12 -5.93 41.73
N THR A 387 -24.58 -4.96 40.93
CA THR A 387 -24.71 -5.16 39.47
C THR A 387 -23.37 -5.06 38.75
N LEU A 388 -22.48 -4.17 39.21
CA LEU A 388 -21.13 -4.04 38.67
C LEU A 388 -20.27 -5.25 39.02
N GLN A 389 -20.34 -5.74 40.26
CA GLN A 389 -19.59 -6.94 40.66
C GLN A 389 -20.01 -8.17 39.86
N LYS A 390 -21.32 -8.38 39.65
CA LYS A 390 -21.82 -9.46 38.78
C LYS A 390 -21.37 -9.33 37.33
N ALA A 391 -21.25 -8.11 36.81
CA ALA A 391 -20.71 -7.88 35.47
C ALA A 391 -19.20 -8.19 35.40
N PHE A 392 -18.45 -7.89 36.46
CA PHE A 392 -17.05 -8.29 36.60
C PHE A 392 -16.88 -9.82 36.69
N ASP A 393 -17.75 -10.50 37.43
CA ASP A 393 -17.68 -11.95 37.61
C ASP A 393 -17.95 -12.69 36.28
N VAL A 394 -19.00 -12.27 35.53
CA VAL A 394 -19.30 -12.81 34.20
C VAL A 394 -18.14 -12.57 33.20
N TRP A 395 -17.44 -11.45 33.32
CA TRP A 395 -16.25 -11.19 32.50
C TRP A 395 -15.06 -12.05 32.95
N GLY A 396 -14.81 -12.18 34.25
CA GLY A 396 -13.78 -13.08 34.79
C GLY A 396 -13.94 -14.52 34.26
N ASP A 397 -15.17 -15.02 34.24
CA ASP A 397 -15.51 -16.33 33.70
C ASP A 397 -15.31 -16.41 32.18
N THR A 398 -15.67 -15.36 31.44
CA THR A 398 -15.48 -15.30 29.97
C THR A 398 -13.99 -15.30 29.59
N LEU A 399 -13.15 -14.61 30.36
CA LEU A 399 -11.70 -14.62 30.17
C LEU A 399 -11.08 -15.96 30.56
N ALA A 400 -11.57 -16.60 31.64
CA ALA A 400 -11.14 -17.93 32.04
C ALA A 400 -11.50 -18.99 30.97
N MET A 401 -12.65 -18.87 30.32
CA MET A 401 -13.05 -19.75 29.21
C MET A 401 -12.20 -19.56 27.94
N MET A 402 -11.48 -18.44 27.80
CA MET A 402 -10.63 -18.15 26.62
C MET A 402 -9.24 -18.81 26.67
N ASN A 403 -8.95 -19.65 27.68
CA ASN A 403 -7.81 -20.57 27.73
C ASN A 403 -6.44 -19.94 27.34
N PHE A 404 -6.09 -18.81 27.95
CA PHE A 404 -4.71 -18.33 27.95
C PHE A 404 -3.90 -19.16 28.97
N THR A 405 -3.21 -20.18 28.48
CA THR A 405 -2.28 -20.98 29.27
C THR A 405 -1.15 -20.13 29.85
N GLU A 406 -0.78 -20.44 31.08
CA GLU A 406 -0.04 -19.69 32.11
C GLU A 406 1.40 -19.20 31.79
N ASP A 407 1.84 -19.10 30.53
CA ASP A 407 3.27 -18.91 30.25
C ASP A 407 3.76 -17.50 29.91
N HIS A 408 2.94 -16.45 30.09
CA HIS A 408 3.39 -15.08 29.85
C HIS A 408 3.00 -14.11 30.97
N ASP A 409 4.01 -13.43 31.50
CA ASP A 409 4.05 -12.39 32.55
C ASP A 409 3.31 -11.09 32.13
N VAL A 410 2.13 -11.24 31.52
CA VAL A 410 1.29 -10.18 30.93
C VAL A 410 0.11 -9.82 31.87
N ASP A 411 -0.13 -10.63 32.90
CA ASP A 411 -1.37 -10.60 33.68
C ASP A 411 -1.47 -9.38 34.63
N GLY A 412 -0.34 -8.80 35.06
CA GLY A 412 -0.34 -7.64 35.97
C GLY A 412 -0.66 -6.31 35.28
N ASP A 413 0.03 -6.01 34.18
CA ASP A 413 -0.04 -4.71 33.49
C ASP A 413 -1.32 -4.57 32.66
N PHE A 414 -1.81 -5.67 32.09
CA PHE A 414 -3.05 -5.70 31.32
C PHE A 414 -4.29 -5.44 32.19
N ARG A 415 -4.40 -6.11 33.35
CA ARG A 415 -5.49 -5.87 34.33
C ARG A 415 -5.51 -4.42 34.80
N LYS A 416 -4.33 -3.80 34.94
CA LYS A 416 -4.20 -2.38 35.34
C LYS A 416 -4.71 -1.44 34.25
N GLN A 417 -4.33 -1.67 32.98
CA GLN A 417 -4.78 -0.87 31.84
C GLN A 417 -6.30 -0.92 31.63
N VAL A 418 -6.90 -2.10 31.73
CA VAL A 418 -8.37 -2.27 31.60
C VAL A 418 -9.10 -1.53 32.74
N LYS A 419 -8.61 -1.61 33.98
CA LYS A 419 -9.18 -0.85 35.12
C LYS A 419 -9.08 0.67 34.91
N GLU A 420 -7.98 1.15 34.33
CA GLU A 420 -7.75 2.57 34.04
C GLU A 420 -8.76 3.09 32.99
N GLU A 421 -9.00 2.34 31.91
CA GLU A 421 -9.95 2.76 30.87
C GLU A 421 -11.41 2.65 31.31
N ILE A 422 -11.75 1.65 32.13
CA ILE A 422 -13.08 1.60 32.76
C ILE A 422 -13.29 2.82 33.67
N ARG A 423 -12.28 3.22 34.46
CA ARG A 423 -12.37 4.46 35.28
C ARG A 423 -12.54 5.71 34.44
N LYS A 424 -11.85 5.83 33.31
CA LYS A 424 -11.99 6.95 32.37
C LYS A 424 -13.39 6.97 31.75
N LEU A 425 -13.92 5.82 31.34
CA LEU A 425 -15.28 5.69 30.79
C LEU A 425 -16.37 6.01 31.82
N ILE A 426 -16.12 5.74 33.10
CA ILE A 426 -17.00 6.10 34.23
C ILE A 426 -16.83 7.58 34.66
N GLY A 427 -15.76 8.25 34.20
CA GLY A 427 -15.32 9.57 34.66
C GLY A 427 -16.28 10.72 34.39
N ASN A 428 -17.19 10.99 35.35
CA ASN A 428 -17.65 12.32 35.83
C ASN A 428 -18.96 12.30 36.63
N ARG A 429 -19.50 11.14 37.01
CA ARG A 429 -20.61 11.12 37.98
C ARG A 429 -20.02 11.14 39.39
N LYS A 430 -20.15 12.27 40.10
CA LYS A 430 -19.92 12.36 41.55
C LYS A 430 -20.66 11.19 42.21
N VAL A 431 -19.92 10.23 42.75
CA VAL A 431 -20.44 9.30 43.75
C VAL A 431 -20.64 10.14 45.00
N ILE A 432 -21.87 10.57 45.25
CA ILE A 432 -22.24 11.21 46.51
C ILE A 432 -22.19 10.11 47.56
N ASN A 433 -21.24 10.21 48.48
CA ASN A 433 -21.12 9.31 49.62
C ASN A 433 -22.22 9.69 50.63
N VAL A 434 -23.31 8.92 50.70
CA VAL A 434 -24.48 9.21 51.55
C VAL A 434 -24.22 8.83 53.02
N ARG A 435 -23.09 9.27 53.60
CA ARG A 435 -22.79 9.06 55.03
C ARG A 435 -22.52 10.34 55.82
N GLU A 436 -22.61 11.52 55.19
CA GLU A 436 -22.45 12.79 55.90
C GLU A 436 -23.57 13.76 55.51
N ILE A 437 -24.72 13.61 56.16
CA ILE A 437 -25.69 14.70 56.35
C ILE A 437 -26.06 14.67 57.84
N PRO A 438 -25.76 15.72 58.62
CA PRO A 438 -26.25 15.85 60.00
C PRO A 438 -27.73 16.24 60.01
N GLU A 439 -28.48 15.54 60.88
CA GLU A 439 -29.88 15.69 61.35
C GLU A 439 -30.94 16.29 60.41
#